data_AF-A0A954HI34-F1
#
_entry.id   AF-A0A954HI34-F1
#
_cell.length_a   1.000
_cell.length_b   1.000
_cell.length_c   1.000
_cell.angle_alpha   90.00
_cell.angle_beta   90.00
_cell.angle_gamma   90.00
#
_symmetry.space_group_name_H-M   'P 1'
#
loop_
_entity.id
_entity.type
_entity.pdbx_description
1 polymer ?
#
loop_
_entity_poly.entity_id
_entity_poly.type
_entity_poly.pdbx_seq_one_letter_code
_entity_poly.pdbx_strand_id
1 'polypeptide(L)'
;MKLPCRSLLSLLTVCVVCWLPTATQAEDELKEQLAQVAKNLQHHYDGLNTDGQEGLTLAEFLKRKMSEKQKRRDFALFDFNGDALISKSELSAIPGVVAPFARAEIPSPYADIREHALSSMEIAFGWEEQPQLRIQSNVFAVGYLESLGVSSAARNEIVAQADANGDGAVELDELEDFVDQRIILQVKGVELHSGNGLVLNYSLFMSLDGDKDGVVSREEFLTRYYDKKVAAERFPLSDLDGNGSMTLEEFAHPLKFGWTNPVGEFVKCDADFDGELTTEELAAGLPAFLQRLAPFLIPSFDTDKNGKLNLAEYRFSPVANRVIVWQGIRSDANRNQRLEFEEFAQDASLLLLRRLYFQRFDVDGSGALTPDEYFFKYTPDDAFYTLAADGSSFEKLYSSADTSYCGSQAVSPDG
;
A
#
# COMPACT_ATOMS: atom_id res chain seq x y z
N MET A 1 -34.16 -6.66 71.35
CA MET A 1 -34.74 -5.57 70.53
C MET A 1 -33.59 -4.91 69.78
N LYS A 2 -33.55 -5.07 68.44
CA LYS A 2 -32.80 -4.33 67.39
C LYS A 2 -31.25 -4.40 67.30
N LEU A 3 -30.78 -5.33 66.43
CA LEU A 3 -29.97 -5.14 65.19
C LEU A 3 -28.48 -4.66 65.27
N PRO A 4 -27.59 -4.97 64.28
CA PRO A 4 -26.72 -6.15 64.31
C PRO A 4 -25.22 -5.91 63.94
N CYS A 5 -24.44 -6.99 64.03
CA CYS A 5 -23.14 -7.25 63.39
C CYS A 5 -22.96 -6.57 62.01
N ARG A 6 -21.87 -5.80 61.86
CA ARG A 6 -21.27 -5.48 60.56
C ARG A 6 -20.03 -6.35 60.37
N SER A 7 -20.11 -7.26 59.41
CA SER A 7 -18.98 -8.00 58.87
C SER A 7 -18.05 -7.05 58.09
N LEU A 8 -16.75 -7.15 58.36
CA LEU A 8 -15.70 -6.67 57.47
C LEU A 8 -15.70 -7.55 56.22
N LEU A 9 -16.26 -7.07 55.12
CA LEU A 9 -15.89 -7.52 53.78
C LEU A 9 -14.81 -6.56 53.27
N SER A 10 -13.55 -7.00 53.36
CA SER A 10 -12.45 -6.42 52.60
C SER A 10 -12.64 -6.78 51.13
N LEU A 11 -12.99 -5.79 50.31
CA LEU A 11 -12.90 -5.88 48.86
C LEU A 11 -11.44 -6.11 48.47
N LEU A 12 -11.15 -7.31 47.95
CA LEU A 12 -9.97 -7.59 47.15
C LEU A 12 -10.23 -6.98 45.76
N THR A 13 -9.84 -5.73 45.58
CA THR A 13 -9.70 -5.14 44.24
C THR A 13 -8.46 -5.77 43.62
N VAL A 14 -8.66 -6.77 42.75
CA VAL A 14 -7.59 -7.24 41.87
C VAL A 14 -7.32 -6.11 40.87
N CYS A 15 -6.35 -5.26 41.18
CA CYS A 15 -5.71 -4.41 40.19
C CYS A 15 -4.99 -5.35 39.22
N VAL A 16 -5.64 -5.66 38.10
CA VAL A 16 -4.92 -6.06 36.89
C VAL A 16 -4.18 -4.80 36.43
N VAL A 17 -2.96 -4.64 36.92
CA VAL A 17 -2.01 -3.72 36.28
C VAL A 17 -1.74 -4.34 34.92
N CYS A 18 -2.36 -3.80 33.88
CA CYS A 18 -1.99 -4.13 32.50
C CYS A 18 -0.53 -3.70 32.32
N TRP A 19 0.38 -4.65 32.49
CA TRP A 19 1.79 -4.49 32.17
C TRP A 19 1.88 -4.38 30.64
N LEU A 20 2.08 -3.17 30.14
CA LEU A 20 2.36 -2.93 28.73
C LEU A 20 3.86 -3.20 28.50
N PRO A 21 4.22 -4.04 27.51
CA PRO A 21 5.60 -4.40 27.26
C PRO A 21 6.37 -3.24 26.65
N THR A 22 7.49 -2.85 27.27
CA THR A 22 8.43 -1.85 26.72
C THR A 22 8.93 -2.22 25.32
N ALA A 23 9.39 -1.24 24.52
CA ALA A 23 9.94 -1.47 23.18
C ALA A 23 11.00 -2.60 23.14
N THR A 24 11.89 -2.67 24.14
CA THR A 24 12.89 -3.74 24.30
C THR A 24 12.26 -5.12 24.52
N GLN A 25 11.15 -5.20 25.25
CA GLN A 25 10.44 -6.46 25.46
C GLN A 25 9.71 -6.94 24.20
N ALA A 26 9.19 -6.01 23.40
CA ALA A 26 8.54 -6.34 22.13
C ALA A 26 9.55 -6.92 21.11
N GLU A 27 10.78 -6.40 21.07
CA GLU A 27 11.85 -6.95 20.24
C GLU A 27 12.28 -8.36 20.68
N ASP A 28 12.41 -8.58 21.99
CA ASP A 28 12.77 -9.90 22.52
C ASP A 28 11.65 -10.92 22.26
N GLU A 29 10.39 -10.53 22.40
CA GLU A 29 9.23 -11.35 22.03
C GLU A 29 9.26 -11.73 20.54
N LEU A 30 9.52 -10.76 19.65
CA LEU A 30 9.63 -11.02 18.23
C LEU A 30 10.74 -12.03 17.92
N LYS A 31 11.92 -11.87 18.52
CA LYS A 31 13.05 -12.81 18.36
C LYS A 31 12.69 -14.22 18.82
N GLU A 32 12.03 -14.35 19.97
CA GLU A 32 11.59 -15.65 20.49
C GLU A 32 10.57 -16.32 19.55
N GLN A 33 9.57 -15.57 19.08
CA GLN A 33 8.57 -16.08 18.15
C GLN A 33 9.20 -16.51 16.82
N LEU A 34 10.11 -15.71 16.26
CA LEU A 34 10.84 -16.05 15.03
C LEU A 34 11.68 -17.32 15.20
N ALA A 35 12.39 -17.46 16.33
CA ALA A 35 13.17 -18.66 16.62
C ALA A 35 12.29 -19.92 16.73
N GLN A 36 11.11 -19.80 17.35
CA GLN A 36 10.17 -20.91 17.46
C GLN A 36 9.56 -21.28 16.09
N VAL A 37 9.19 -20.29 15.28
CA VAL A 37 8.71 -20.51 13.91
C VAL A 37 9.78 -21.19 13.06
N ALA A 38 11.03 -20.74 13.13
CA ALA A 38 12.13 -21.33 12.36
C ALA A 38 12.36 -22.82 12.68
N LYS A 39 12.27 -23.19 13.97
CA LYS A 39 12.35 -24.60 14.41
C LYS A 39 11.18 -25.43 13.88
N ASN A 40 9.95 -24.92 14.00
CA ASN A 40 8.75 -25.60 13.54
C ASN A 40 8.76 -25.78 12.01
N LEU A 41 9.19 -24.75 11.28
CA LEU A 41 9.33 -24.78 9.84
C LEU A 41 10.38 -25.80 9.41
N GLN A 42 11.54 -25.85 10.07
CA GLN A 42 12.57 -26.86 9.78
C GLN A 42 12.00 -28.28 9.93
N HIS A 43 11.38 -28.58 11.07
CA HIS A 43 10.77 -29.88 11.30
C HIS A 43 9.67 -30.21 10.27
N HIS A 44 8.87 -29.21 9.85
CA HIS A 44 7.85 -29.41 8.82
C HIS A 44 8.47 -29.70 7.45
N TYR A 45 9.51 -28.96 7.08
CA TYR A 45 10.25 -29.12 5.83
C TYR A 45 10.91 -30.51 5.75
N ASP A 46 11.63 -30.91 6.79
CA ASP A 46 12.30 -32.21 6.87
C ASP A 46 11.30 -33.38 6.84
N GLY A 47 10.09 -33.17 7.38
CA GLY A 47 9.02 -34.18 7.31
C GLY A 47 8.43 -34.37 5.91
N LEU A 48 8.58 -33.37 5.02
CA LEU A 48 8.11 -33.44 3.63
C LEU A 48 9.22 -33.93 2.69
N ASN A 49 10.46 -33.48 2.92
CA ASN A 49 11.66 -33.83 2.15
C ASN A 49 12.12 -35.25 2.50
N THR A 50 11.67 -36.22 1.73
CA THR A 50 11.92 -37.65 1.96
C THR A 50 13.08 -38.20 1.14
N ASP A 51 13.43 -37.54 0.04
CA ASP A 51 14.53 -37.95 -0.84
C ASP A 51 15.88 -37.29 -0.51
N GLY A 52 15.87 -36.24 0.33
CA GLY A 52 17.05 -35.54 0.80
C GLY A 52 17.65 -34.57 -0.24
N GLN A 53 16.89 -34.18 -1.27
CA GLN A 53 17.32 -33.17 -2.24
C GLN A 53 17.28 -31.74 -1.67
N GLU A 54 17.98 -30.81 -2.32
CA GLU A 54 17.95 -29.38 -1.99
C GLU A 54 16.66 -28.72 -2.49
N GLY A 55 15.51 -29.21 -2.03
CA GLY A 55 14.20 -28.74 -2.48
C GLY A 55 13.11 -29.79 -2.29
N LEU A 56 11.87 -29.36 -2.11
CA LEU A 56 10.72 -30.26 -2.14
C LEU A 56 10.26 -30.43 -3.58
N THR A 57 10.23 -31.67 -4.05
CA THR A 57 9.62 -31.97 -5.35
C THR A 57 8.10 -31.80 -5.29
N LEU A 58 7.44 -31.65 -6.46
CA LEU A 58 5.97 -31.61 -6.51
C LEU A 58 5.33 -32.82 -5.81
N ALA A 59 5.88 -34.02 -6.00
CA ALA A 59 5.34 -35.24 -5.39
C ALA A 59 5.38 -35.18 -3.85
N GLU A 60 6.43 -34.59 -3.28
CA GLU A 60 6.57 -34.40 -1.84
C GLU A 60 5.67 -33.30 -1.32
N PHE A 61 5.62 -32.17 -2.01
CA PHE A 61 4.74 -31.05 -1.68
C PHE A 61 3.26 -31.46 -1.67
N LEU A 62 2.85 -32.34 -2.59
CA LEU A 62 1.49 -32.87 -2.68
C LEU A 62 1.08 -33.71 -1.45
N LYS A 63 2.01 -34.13 -0.57
CA LYS A 63 1.70 -34.85 0.69
C LYS A 63 1.05 -33.96 1.75
N ARG A 64 1.08 -32.62 1.61
CA ARG A 64 0.45 -31.68 2.55
C ARG A 64 -1.06 -31.91 2.69
N LYS A 65 -1.64 -31.60 3.85
CA LYS A 65 -3.09 -31.82 4.13
C LYS A 65 -3.97 -30.66 3.63
N MET A 66 -4.22 -30.60 2.32
CA MET A 66 -5.12 -29.64 1.68
C MET A 66 -5.62 -30.17 0.32
N SER A 67 -6.43 -29.41 -0.41
CA SER A 67 -6.92 -29.81 -1.74
C SER A 67 -5.76 -29.93 -2.74
N GLU A 68 -5.84 -30.86 -3.69
CA GLU A 68 -4.75 -31.03 -4.67
C GLU A 68 -4.60 -29.79 -5.56
N LYS A 69 -5.70 -29.17 -5.97
CA LYS A 69 -5.69 -27.92 -6.75
C LYS A 69 -4.90 -26.81 -6.03
N GLN A 70 -5.22 -26.59 -4.75
CA GLN A 70 -4.52 -25.59 -3.94
C GLN A 70 -3.02 -25.87 -3.83
N LYS A 71 -2.62 -27.14 -3.66
CA LYS A 71 -1.19 -27.47 -3.63
C LYS A 71 -0.51 -27.19 -4.96
N ARG A 72 -1.16 -27.52 -6.08
CA ARG A 72 -0.57 -27.29 -7.41
C ARG A 72 -0.39 -25.81 -7.68
N ARG A 73 -1.39 -24.99 -7.31
CA ARG A 73 -1.27 -23.54 -7.33
C ARG A 73 -0.13 -23.05 -6.44
N ASP A 74 -0.12 -23.41 -5.15
CA ASP A 74 0.91 -22.96 -4.21
C ASP A 74 2.31 -23.38 -4.64
N PHE A 75 2.44 -24.54 -5.29
CA PHE A 75 3.71 -24.99 -5.85
C PHE A 75 4.15 -24.08 -7.00
N ALA A 76 3.27 -23.83 -7.97
CA ALA A 76 3.61 -22.99 -9.13
C ALA A 76 3.83 -21.51 -8.75
N LEU A 77 3.09 -20.98 -7.77
CA LEU A 77 3.12 -19.57 -7.42
C LEU A 77 4.34 -19.18 -6.56
N PHE A 78 4.87 -20.13 -5.79
CA PHE A 78 5.97 -19.88 -4.85
C PHE A 78 7.28 -20.53 -5.26
N ASP A 79 7.33 -21.21 -6.40
CA ASP A 79 8.58 -21.54 -7.10
C ASP A 79 9.11 -20.25 -7.77
N PHE A 80 9.77 -19.40 -7.00
CA PHE A 80 10.16 -18.07 -7.43
C PHE A 80 11.36 -18.09 -8.37
N ASN A 81 12.23 -19.10 -8.24
CA ASN A 81 13.41 -19.25 -9.10
C ASN A 81 13.12 -20.12 -10.34
N GLY A 82 11.94 -20.75 -10.43
CA GLY A 82 11.51 -21.56 -11.57
C GLY A 82 12.26 -22.87 -11.71
N ASP A 83 12.84 -23.40 -10.62
CA ASP A 83 13.62 -24.64 -10.65
C ASP A 83 12.75 -25.91 -10.49
N ALA A 84 11.43 -25.75 -10.41
CA ALA A 84 10.46 -26.81 -10.18
C ALA A 84 10.68 -27.58 -8.87
N LEU A 85 11.27 -26.92 -7.88
CA LEU A 85 11.39 -27.36 -6.50
C LEU A 85 10.86 -26.26 -5.57
N ILE A 86 10.54 -26.63 -4.33
CA ILE A 86 10.22 -25.66 -3.28
C ILE A 86 11.32 -25.71 -2.23
N SER A 87 12.13 -24.65 -2.21
CA SER A 87 13.10 -24.41 -1.15
C SER A 87 12.40 -24.16 0.19
N LYS A 88 13.15 -24.19 1.28
CA LYS A 88 12.61 -23.85 2.62
C LYS A 88 12.11 -22.40 2.68
N SER A 89 12.79 -21.50 1.97
CA SER A 89 12.43 -20.09 1.87
C SER A 89 11.04 -19.95 1.23
N GLU A 90 10.87 -20.56 0.06
CA GLU A 90 9.61 -20.57 -0.70
C GLU A 90 8.47 -21.25 0.05
N LEU A 91 8.75 -22.38 0.73
CA LEU A 91 7.75 -23.03 1.58
C LEU A 91 7.23 -22.06 2.65
N SER A 92 8.14 -21.28 3.26
CA SER A 92 7.76 -20.32 4.30
C SER A 92 7.02 -19.11 3.77
N ALA A 93 7.20 -18.74 2.50
CA ALA A 93 6.48 -17.64 1.85
C ALA A 93 4.98 -17.95 1.64
N ILE A 94 4.61 -19.24 1.59
CA ILE A 94 3.23 -19.67 1.37
C ILE A 94 2.32 -19.29 2.56
N PRO A 95 1.20 -18.58 2.31
CA PRO A 95 0.21 -18.29 3.34
C PRO A 95 -0.27 -19.54 4.09
N GLY A 96 -0.20 -19.48 5.43
CA GLY A 96 -0.65 -20.55 6.32
C GLY A 96 0.41 -21.59 6.70
N VAL A 97 1.61 -21.54 6.12
CA VAL A 97 2.75 -22.35 6.60
C VAL A 97 3.34 -21.76 7.87
N VAL A 98 3.62 -20.46 7.86
CA VAL A 98 4.08 -19.70 9.02
C VAL A 98 3.25 -18.43 9.19
N ALA A 99 3.39 -17.77 10.35
CA ALA A 99 2.78 -16.48 10.60
C ALA A 99 3.30 -15.43 9.59
N PRO A 100 2.47 -14.46 9.15
CA PRO A 100 2.85 -13.55 8.07
C PRO A 100 4.15 -12.77 8.33
N PHE A 101 4.37 -12.31 9.56
CA PHE A 101 5.59 -11.57 9.94
C PHE A 101 6.87 -12.42 9.85
N ALA A 102 6.75 -13.75 9.86
CA ALA A 102 7.86 -14.70 9.90
C ALA A 102 8.11 -15.40 8.55
N ARG A 103 7.41 -15.01 7.49
CA ARG A 103 7.66 -15.55 6.15
C ARG A 103 9.00 -15.05 5.63
N ALA A 104 9.64 -15.85 4.78
CA ALA A 104 10.81 -15.41 4.06
C ALA A 104 10.49 -14.29 3.07
N GLU A 105 11.55 -13.64 2.60
CA GLU A 105 11.49 -12.62 1.57
C GLU A 105 10.93 -13.19 0.27
N ILE A 106 10.11 -12.39 -0.41
CA ILE A 106 9.53 -12.71 -1.71
C ILE A 106 9.94 -11.66 -2.74
N PRO A 107 9.99 -11.99 -4.04
CA PRO A 107 10.34 -11.03 -5.08
C PRO A 107 9.52 -9.74 -4.98
N SER A 108 10.19 -8.59 -5.03
CA SER A 108 9.53 -7.29 -5.00
C SER A 108 8.84 -7.03 -6.34
N PRO A 109 7.55 -6.62 -6.36
CA PRO A 109 6.87 -6.28 -7.61
C PRO A 109 7.36 -4.94 -8.19
N TYR A 110 8.28 -4.27 -7.50
CA TYR A 110 8.88 -3.01 -7.93
C TYR A 110 10.31 -3.17 -8.47
N ALA A 111 10.87 -4.40 -8.52
CA ALA A 111 12.26 -4.61 -8.94
C ALA A 111 12.54 -4.05 -10.33
N ASP A 112 11.72 -4.43 -11.32
CA ASP A 112 11.87 -3.94 -12.70
C ASP A 112 11.62 -2.43 -12.81
N ILE A 113 10.71 -1.90 -11.99
CA ILE A 113 10.38 -0.46 -11.97
C ILE A 113 11.55 0.33 -11.40
N ARG A 114 12.19 -0.17 -10.34
CA ARG A 114 13.40 0.41 -9.75
C ARG A 114 14.50 0.49 -10.79
N GLU A 115 14.80 -0.63 -11.46
CA GLU A 115 15.85 -0.71 -12.47
C GLU A 115 15.58 0.27 -13.62
N HIS A 116 14.35 0.30 -14.12
CA HIS A 116 13.97 1.21 -15.20
C HIS A 116 14.02 2.69 -14.77
N ALA A 117 13.57 3.01 -13.55
CA ALA A 117 13.61 4.37 -13.02
C ALA A 117 15.06 4.85 -12.84
N LEU A 118 15.92 4.02 -12.27
CA LEU A 118 17.34 4.31 -12.07
C LEU A 118 18.03 4.55 -13.42
N SER A 119 17.91 3.61 -14.36
CA SER A 119 18.47 3.74 -15.71
C SER A 119 17.96 5.00 -16.44
N SER A 120 16.66 5.30 -16.34
CA SER A 120 16.09 6.50 -16.97
C SER A 120 16.66 7.79 -16.38
N MET A 121 16.89 7.84 -15.06
CA MET A 121 17.50 8.99 -14.40
C MET A 121 18.99 9.11 -14.73
N GLU A 122 19.74 8.01 -14.74
CA GLU A 122 21.14 8.00 -15.15
C GLU A 122 21.34 8.59 -16.55
N ILE A 123 20.48 8.22 -17.50
CA ILE A 123 20.47 8.77 -18.86
C ILE A 123 20.08 10.25 -18.84
N ALA A 124 18.96 10.62 -18.19
CA ALA A 124 18.43 11.98 -18.21
C ALA A 124 19.38 13.01 -17.61
N PHE A 125 20.15 12.60 -16.60
CA PHE A 125 21.07 13.45 -15.87
C PHE A 125 22.54 13.31 -16.32
N GLY A 126 22.84 12.37 -17.23
CA GLY A 126 24.15 12.23 -17.88
C GLY A 126 25.18 11.38 -17.11
N TRP A 127 24.74 10.61 -16.11
CA TRP A 127 25.62 9.73 -15.33
C TRP A 127 26.12 8.51 -16.12
N GLU A 128 25.39 8.05 -17.14
CA GLU A 128 25.89 6.99 -18.05
C GLU A 128 27.23 7.39 -18.71
N GLU A 129 27.37 8.65 -19.13
CA GLU A 129 28.58 9.15 -19.78
C GLU A 129 29.62 9.63 -18.75
N GLN A 130 29.15 10.17 -17.62
CA GLN A 130 30.00 10.76 -16.58
C GLN A 130 29.56 10.29 -15.19
N PRO A 131 30.01 9.10 -14.73
CA PRO A 131 29.61 8.56 -13.43
C PRO A 131 30.04 9.41 -12.22
N GLN A 132 31.02 10.29 -12.41
CA GLN A 132 31.56 11.20 -11.39
C GLN A 132 30.91 12.60 -11.46
N LEU A 133 29.87 12.77 -12.28
CA LEU A 133 29.14 14.03 -12.38
C LEU A 133 28.46 14.35 -11.04
N ARG A 134 28.61 15.59 -10.59
CA ARG A 134 27.94 16.12 -9.40
C ARG A 134 26.89 17.12 -9.86
N ILE A 135 25.63 16.86 -9.56
CA ILE A 135 24.51 17.69 -10.00
C ILE A 135 24.03 18.51 -8.81
N GLN A 136 23.93 19.84 -8.94
CA GLN A 136 23.43 20.65 -7.83
C GLN A 136 22.03 20.18 -7.42
N SER A 137 21.81 19.98 -6.12
CA SER A 137 20.61 19.31 -5.59
C SER A 137 19.30 20.02 -5.98
N ASN A 138 19.34 21.35 -6.12
CA ASN A 138 18.22 22.15 -6.61
C ASN A 138 17.92 21.90 -8.10
N VAL A 139 18.96 21.73 -8.94
CA VAL A 139 18.82 21.43 -10.37
C VAL A 139 18.28 20.02 -10.54
N PHE A 140 18.81 19.05 -9.77
CA PHE A 140 18.29 17.69 -9.73
C PHE A 140 16.80 17.69 -9.35
N ALA A 141 16.44 18.33 -8.24
CA ALA A 141 15.07 18.38 -7.75
C ALA A 141 14.10 19.02 -8.77
N VAL A 142 14.52 20.06 -9.48
CA VAL A 142 13.71 20.67 -10.55
C VAL A 142 13.53 19.70 -11.71
N GLY A 143 14.61 19.11 -12.23
CA GLY A 143 14.55 18.16 -13.34
C GLY A 143 13.69 16.93 -13.01
N TYR A 144 13.82 16.41 -11.79
CA TYR A 144 13.00 15.30 -11.31
C TYR A 144 11.50 15.65 -11.21
N LEU A 145 11.17 16.80 -10.62
CA LEU A 145 9.78 17.24 -10.51
C LEU A 145 9.16 17.53 -11.90
N GLU A 146 9.95 18.10 -12.81
CA GLU A 146 9.56 18.30 -14.20
C GLU A 146 9.34 16.97 -14.93
N SER A 147 10.18 15.95 -14.70
CA SER A 147 9.97 14.62 -15.30
C SER A 147 8.71 13.93 -14.79
N LEU A 148 8.26 14.25 -13.57
CA LEU A 148 6.97 13.81 -13.04
C LEU A 148 5.79 14.66 -13.52
N GLY A 149 6.05 15.80 -14.18
CA GLY A 149 5.01 16.74 -14.62
C GLY A 149 4.39 17.55 -13.48
N VAL A 150 5.14 17.85 -12.42
CA VAL A 150 4.64 18.58 -11.24
C VAL A 150 5.45 19.85 -11.00
N SER A 151 4.77 20.98 -10.85
CA SER A 151 5.39 22.25 -10.43
C SER A 151 5.28 22.44 -8.91
N SER A 152 5.84 21.51 -8.13
CA SER A 152 5.49 21.32 -6.72
C SER A 152 6.30 22.17 -5.72
N ALA A 153 5.65 22.53 -4.59
CA ALA A 153 6.27 23.14 -3.41
C ALA A 153 7.19 22.19 -2.61
N ALA A 154 7.20 20.89 -2.95
CA ALA A 154 8.04 19.88 -2.30
C ALA A 154 9.48 19.87 -2.80
N ARG A 155 9.89 20.84 -3.62
CA ARG A 155 11.29 20.99 -4.06
C ARG A 155 12.28 20.88 -2.90
N ASN A 156 12.00 21.54 -1.78
CA ASN A 156 12.90 21.53 -0.62
C ASN A 156 13.02 20.13 0.00
N GLU A 157 11.92 19.37 0.03
CA GLU A 157 11.92 17.99 0.51
C GLU A 157 12.73 17.09 -0.43
N ILE A 158 12.53 17.22 -1.74
CA ILE A 158 13.30 16.47 -2.74
C ILE A 158 14.80 16.80 -2.66
N VAL A 159 15.15 18.09 -2.51
CA VAL A 159 16.54 18.50 -2.31
C VAL A 159 17.15 17.79 -1.10
N ALA A 160 16.47 17.84 0.05
CA ALA A 160 16.99 17.24 1.28
C ALA A 160 17.05 15.70 1.24
N GLN A 161 16.21 15.06 0.42
CA GLN A 161 16.18 13.60 0.26
C GLN A 161 17.21 13.11 -0.75
N ALA A 162 17.44 13.86 -1.83
CA ALA A 162 18.38 13.48 -2.88
C ALA A 162 19.85 13.77 -2.50
N ASP A 163 20.08 14.78 -1.66
CA ASP A 163 21.39 15.19 -1.15
C ASP A 163 21.52 14.71 0.29
N ALA A 164 21.70 13.39 0.45
CA ALA A 164 21.67 12.74 1.75
C ALA A 164 22.87 13.16 2.62
N ASN A 165 24.01 13.48 2.00
CA ASN A 165 25.22 13.90 2.70
C ASN A 165 25.25 15.42 3.02
N GLY A 166 24.36 16.21 2.40
CA GLY A 166 24.18 17.65 2.65
C GLY A 166 25.28 18.54 2.04
N ASP A 167 25.96 18.08 0.99
CA ASP A 167 27.07 18.80 0.37
C ASP A 167 26.66 19.78 -0.75
N GLY A 168 25.36 19.82 -1.07
CA GLY A 168 24.77 20.71 -2.07
C GLY A 168 24.79 20.16 -3.49
N ALA A 169 25.20 18.90 -3.66
CA ALA A 169 25.09 18.15 -4.91
C ALA A 169 24.49 16.76 -4.68
N VAL A 170 24.07 16.13 -5.77
CA VAL A 170 23.64 14.74 -5.85
C VAL A 170 24.68 14.02 -6.69
N GLU A 171 25.16 12.89 -6.17
CA GLU A 171 26.05 11.94 -6.86
C GLU A 171 25.29 10.66 -7.25
N LEU A 172 25.92 9.80 -8.05
CA LEU A 172 25.30 8.56 -8.52
C LEU A 172 24.89 7.62 -7.37
N ASP A 173 25.74 7.49 -6.34
CA ASP A 173 25.43 6.66 -5.16
C ASP A 173 24.20 7.21 -4.40
N GLU A 174 24.05 8.54 -4.34
CA GLU A 174 22.88 9.19 -3.71
C GLU A 174 21.61 9.05 -4.56
N LEU A 175 21.74 8.93 -5.88
CA LEU A 175 20.62 8.62 -6.77
C LEU A 175 20.04 7.23 -6.49
N GLU A 176 20.89 6.22 -6.32
CA GLU A 176 20.45 4.86 -6.00
C GLU A 176 19.64 4.85 -4.70
N ASP A 177 20.17 5.46 -3.64
CA ASP A 177 19.49 5.62 -2.35
C ASP A 177 18.17 6.41 -2.50
N PHE A 178 18.18 7.49 -3.28
CA PHE A 178 16.99 8.30 -3.54
C PHE A 178 15.88 7.51 -4.26
N VAL A 179 16.22 6.73 -5.28
CA VAL A 179 15.28 5.87 -6.01
C VAL A 179 14.76 4.77 -5.07
N ASP A 180 15.63 4.15 -4.29
CA ASP A 180 15.26 3.09 -3.36
C ASP A 180 14.28 3.52 -2.31
N GLN A 181 14.53 4.65 -1.65
CA GLN A 181 13.60 5.19 -0.66
C GLN A 181 12.21 5.47 -1.26
N ARG A 182 12.14 5.89 -2.53
CA ARG A 182 10.88 6.18 -3.23
C ARG A 182 10.16 4.92 -3.72
N ILE A 183 10.91 3.89 -4.13
CA ILE A 183 10.35 2.63 -4.66
C ILE A 183 10.01 1.63 -3.54
N ILE A 184 10.84 1.53 -2.51
CA ILE A 184 10.58 0.77 -1.27
C ILE A 184 9.50 1.46 -0.42
N LEU A 185 9.17 2.71 -0.78
CA LEU A 185 8.13 3.52 -0.16
C LEU A 185 8.43 3.73 1.33
N GLN A 186 9.56 4.38 1.63
CA GLN A 186 9.91 4.73 2.99
C GLN A 186 9.31 6.09 3.37
N VAL A 187 8.75 6.19 4.57
CA VAL A 187 8.24 7.45 5.12
C VAL A 187 8.75 7.63 6.54
N LYS A 188 9.43 8.76 6.80
CA LYS A 188 10.06 9.07 8.11
C LYS A 188 10.98 7.96 8.63
N GLY A 189 11.65 7.23 7.74
CA GLY A 189 12.52 6.10 8.11
C GLY A 189 11.78 4.76 8.27
N VAL A 190 10.45 4.74 8.19
CA VAL A 190 9.65 3.51 8.25
C VAL A 190 9.41 2.96 6.84
N GLU A 191 9.78 1.71 6.61
CA GLU A 191 9.48 0.98 5.39
C GLU A 191 8.00 0.62 5.33
N LEU A 192 7.30 1.03 4.28
CA LEU A 192 5.89 0.69 4.11
C LEU A 192 5.71 -0.70 3.47
N HIS A 193 6.75 -1.25 2.88
CA HIS A 193 6.77 -2.58 2.26
C HIS A 193 7.78 -3.46 2.98
N SER A 194 7.32 -4.60 3.48
CA SER A 194 8.21 -5.58 4.10
C SER A 194 8.59 -6.65 3.08
N GLY A 195 9.84 -7.12 3.13
CA GLY A 195 10.35 -8.16 2.22
C GLY A 195 9.52 -9.44 2.22
N ASN A 196 8.84 -9.75 3.33
CA ASN A 196 7.93 -10.91 3.45
C ASN A 196 6.57 -10.77 2.74
N GLY A 197 6.38 -9.70 1.96
CA GLY A 197 5.18 -9.46 1.17
C GLY A 197 4.05 -8.75 1.90
N LEU A 198 4.28 -8.29 3.13
CA LEU A 198 3.35 -7.44 3.87
C LEU A 198 3.47 -5.98 3.42
N VAL A 199 2.35 -5.26 3.46
CA VAL A 199 2.28 -3.83 3.16
C VAL A 199 1.65 -3.12 4.34
N LEU A 200 2.34 -2.10 4.86
CA LEU A 200 1.85 -1.25 5.93
C LEU A 200 0.64 -0.47 5.42
N ASN A 201 -0.44 -0.49 6.20
CA ASN A 201 -1.64 0.25 5.89
C ASN A 201 -1.46 1.73 6.28
N TYR A 202 -0.52 2.41 5.63
CA TYR A 202 -0.22 3.81 5.89
C TYR A 202 -1.43 4.71 5.61
N SER A 203 -2.29 4.34 4.65
CA SER A 203 -3.56 5.03 4.43
C SER A 203 -4.49 4.99 5.63
N LEU A 204 -4.53 3.87 6.37
CA LEU A 204 -5.26 3.77 7.63
C LEU A 204 -4.62 4.66 8.69
N PHE A 205 -3.29 4.63 8.86
CA PHE A 205 -2.58 5.51 9.81
C PHE A 205 -2.94 6.98 9.57
N MET A 206 -2.80 7.45 8.32
CA MET A 206 -3.14 8.82 7.90
C MET A 206 -4.62 9.16 8.08
N SER A 207 -5.52 8.18 8.02
CA SER A 207 -6.96 8.41 8.27
C SER A 207 -7.29 8.49 9.77
N LEU A 208 -6.44 7.89 10.61
CA LEU A 208 -6.59 7.91 12.07
C LEU A 208 -6.01 9.20 12.64
N ASP A 209 -4.80 9.59 12.23
CA ASP A 209 -4.14 10.86 12.54
C ASP A 209 -4.84 12.01 11.81
N GLY A 210 -5.84 12.62 12.47
CA GLY A 210 -6.70 13.58 11.80
C GLY A 210 -6.40 15.02 12.14
N ASP A 211 -5.63 15.30 13.20
CA ASP A 211 -5.00 16.60 13.38
C ASP A 211 -3.64 16.72 12.67
N LYS A 212 -3.11 15.61 12.14
CA LYS A 212 -1.90 15.50 11.30
C LYS A 212 -0.64 15.87 12.06
N ASP A 213 -0.60 15.57 13.35
CA ASP A 213 0.59 15.79 14.19
C ASP A 213 1.65 14.68 14.02
N GLY A 214 1.31 13.62 13.27
CA GLY A 214 2.19 12.50 12.96
C GLY A 214 2.16 11.37 13.97
N VAL A 215 1.26 11.41 14.96
CA VAL A 215 0.95 10.31 15.87
C VAL A 215 -0.56 10.06 15.91
N VAL A 216 -0.97 8.87 16.31
CA VAL A 216 -2.39 8.56 16.49
C VAL A 216 -2.70 8.52 17.97
N SER A 217 -3.39 9.53 18.49
CA SER A 217 -3.81 9.52 19.88
C SER A 217 -4.90 8.48 20.13
N ARG A 218 -5.07 8.07 21.40
CA ARG A 218 -6.14 7.13 21.80
C ARG A 218 -7.54 7.61 21.40
N GLU A 219 -7.81 8.90 21.53
CA GLU A 219 -9.12 9.47 21.18
C GLU A 219 -9.39 9.36 19.69
N GLU A 220 -8.39 9.70 18.87
CA GLU A 220 -8.49 9.60 17.43
C GLU A 220 -8.67 8.16 16.97
N PHE A 221 -7.91 7.22 17.54
CA PHE A 221 -8.07 5.81 17.25
C PHE A 221 -9.50 5.32 17.54
N LEU A 222 -10.00 5.57 18.76
CA LEU A 222 -11.34 5.15 19.17
C LEU A 222 -12.43 5.84 18.34
N THR A 223 -12.22 7.08 17.89
CA THR A 223 -13.20 7.88 17.15
C THR A 223 -13.20 7.60 15.65
N ARG A 224 -12.07 7.27 15.04
CA ARG A 224 -11.94 7.09 13.58
C ARG A 224 -11.79 5.64 13.13
N TYR A 225 -11.31 4.72 13.98
CA TYR A 225 -11.16 3.32 13.59
C TYR A 225 -12.51 2.68 13.25
N TYR A 226 -12.58 1.97 12.12
CA TYR A 226 -13.85 1.49 11.57
C TYR A 226 -14.53 0.43 12.45
N ASP A 227 -13.76 -0.38 13.18
CA ASP A 227 -14.30 -1.40 14.08
C ASP A 227 -14.24 -0.94 15.55
N LYS A 228 -15.32 -0.26 15.97
CA LYS A 228 -15.47 0.24 17.34
C LYS A 228 -15.47 -0.84 18.40
N LYS A 229 -15.82 -2.09 18.06
CA LYS A 229 -15.92 -3.18 19.03
C LYS A 229 -14.55 -3.63 19.50
N VAL A 230 -13.58 -3.68 18.58
CA VAL A 230 -12.20 -4.09 18.90
C VAL A 230 -11.24 -2.93 19.10
N ALA A 231 -11.64 -1.70 18.77
CA ALA A 231 -10.77 -0.53 18.87
C ALA A 231 -10.14 -0.36 20.27
N ALA A 232 -10.94 -0.55 21.32
CA ALA A 232 -10.48 -0.40 22.71
C ALA A 232 -9.48 -1.50 23.14
N GLU A 233 -9.55 -2.68 22.54
CA GLU A 233 -8.63 -3.79 22.81
C GLU A 233 -7.36 -3.68 21.97
N ARG A 234 -7.47 -3.14 20.74
CA ARG A 234 -6.34 -3.02 19.80
C ARG A 234 -5.40 -1.88 20.13
N PHE A 235 -5.90 -0.74 20.61
CA PHE A 235 -5.04 0.42 20.86
C PHE A 235 -3.92 0.12 21.86
N PRO A 236 -4.18 -0.43 23.06
CA PRO A 236 -3.11 -0.71 24.04
C PRO A 236 -2.13 -1.77 23.56
N LEU A 237 -2.51 -2.60 22.57
CA LEU A 237 -1.58 -3.58 22.00
C LEU A 237 -0.60 -2.93 21.03
N SER A 238 -0.92 -1.78 20.45
CA SER A 238 -0.05 -1.08 19.50
C SER A 238 0.71 0.10 20.10
N ASP A 239 0.19 0.73 21.15
CA ASP A 239 0.91 1.70 21.99
C ASP A 239 1.93 0.93 22.86
N LEU A 240 3.18 0.81 22.38
CA LEU A 240 4.19 -0.06 22.99
C LEU A 240 4.80 0.58 24.24
N ASP A 241 5.04 1.88 24.21
CA ASP A 241 5.59 2.57 25.38
C ASP A 241 4.51 2.98 26.40
N GLY A 242 3.23 2.87 26.05
CA GLY A 242 2.09 3.17 26.91
C GLY A 242 1.90 4.67 27.13
N ASN A 243 2.42 5.52 26.25
CA ASN A 243 2.37 6.97 26.39
C ASN A 243 0.98 7.56 26.04
N GLY A 244 0.06 6.74 25.52
CA GLY A 244 -1.30 7.14 25.16
C GLY A 244 -1.47 7.61 23.71
N SER A 245 -0.40 7.53 22.92
CA SER A 245 -0.34 7.81 21.49
C SER A 245 0.42 6.70 20.77
N MET A 246 0.18 6.55 19.48
CA MET A 246 0.81 5.52 18.65
C MET A 246 1.57 6.19 17.52
N THR A 247 2.88 6.02 17.52
CA THR A 247 3.78 6.48 16.46
C THR A 247 3.66 5.61 15.20
N LEU A 248 4.20 6.08 14.08
CA LEU A 248 4.22 5.30 12.84
C LEU A 248 5.08 4.04 13.00
N GLU A 249 6.19 4.16 13.73
CA GLU A 249 7.11 3.07 14.05
C GLU A 249 6.42 1.97 14.87
N GLU A 250 5.63 2.36 15.87
CA GLU A 250 4.82 1.42 16.66
C GLU A 250 3.71 0.76 15.83
N PHE A 251 3.05 1.54 14.96
CA PHE A 251 2.05 1.01 14.03
C PHE A 251 2.66 0.01 13.04
N ALA A 252 3.91 0.23 12.64
CA ALA A 252 4.68 -0.61 11.74
C ALA A 252 5.37 -1.80 12.44
N HIS A 253 5.23 -1.96 13.74
CA HIS A 253 5.86 -3.08 14.42
C HIS A 253 5.29 -4.44 13.90
N PRO A 254 6.14 -5.46 13.56
CA PRO A 254 5.71 -6.67 12.84
C PRO A 254 4.60 -7.50 13.51
N LEU A 255 4.52 -7.46 14.85
CA LEU A 255 3.50 -8.16 15.62
C LEU A 255 2.16 -7.40 15.73
N LYS A 256 2.03 -6.23 15.10
CA LYS A 256 0.86 -5.35 15.24
C LYS A 256 -0.04 -5.38 14.02
N PHE A 257 -1.22 -4.78 14.16
CA PHE A 257 -2.28 -4.85 13.15
C PHE A 257 -2.11 -3.89 11.97
N GLY A 258 -1.04 -3.07 11.95
CA GLY A 258 -0.82 -2.09 10.89
C GLY A 258 -0.56 -2.70 9.52
N TRP A 259 -0.14 -3.97 9.48
CA TRP A 259 0.19 -4.68 8.24
C TRP A 259 -1.03 -5.33 7.59
N THR A 260 -1.11 -5.20 6.27
CA THR A 260 -1.97 -6.01 5.42
C THR A 260 -1.19 -7.11 4.73
N ASN A 261 -1.89 -8.15 4.30
CA ASN A 261 -1.28 -9.34 3.70
C ASN A 261 -1.77 -9.54 2.26
N PRO A 262 -1.28 -8.75 1.30
CA PRO A 262 -1.63 -8.88 -0.12
C PRO A 262 -1.50 -10.30 -0.67
N VAL A 263 -0.44 -11.03 -0.31
CA VAL A 263 -0.24 -12.42 -0.77
C VAL A 263 -1.38 -13.34 -0.29
N GLY A 264 -1.81 -13.17 0.97
CA GLY A 264 -2.95 -13.91 1.50
C GLY A 264 -4.30 -13.46 0.94
N GLU A 265 -4.45 -12.16 0.64
CA GLU A 265 -5.63 -11.62 -0.03
C GLU A 265 -5.75 -12.18 -1.44
N PHE A 266 -4.66 -12.20 -2.21
CA PHE A 266 -4.57 -12.81 -3.54
C PHE A 266 -5.01 -14.27 -3.53
N VAL A 267 -4.36 -15.10 -2.70
CA VAL A 267 -4.63 -16.53 -2.56
C VAL A 267 -6.09 -16.83 -2.14
N LYS A 268 -6.74 -15.87 -1.48
CA LYS A 268 -8.14 -15.97 -1.06
C LYS A 268 -9.10 -15.57 -2.19
N CYS A 269 -8.71 -14.63 -3.05
CA CYS A 269 -9.49 -14.21 -4.21
C CYS A 269 -9.46 -15.28 -5.32
N ASP A 270 -8.33 -15.94 -5.53
CA ASP A 270 -8.14 -17.02 -6.51
C ASP A 270 -8.96 -18.25 -6.08
N ALA A 271 -10.14 -18.38 -6.67
CA ALA A 271 -11.16 -19.33 -6.27
C ALA A 271 -11.07 -20.64 -7.05
N ASP A 272 -10.55 -20.59 -8.29
CA ASP A 272 -10.39 -21.78 -9.13
C ASP A 272 -8.99 -22.44 -9.00
N PHE A 273 -8.08 -21.77 -8.30
CA PHE A 273 -6.70 -22.16 -8.00
C PHE A 273 -5.81 -22.23 -9.24
N ASP A 274 -5.98 -21.30 -10.19
CA ASP A 274 -5.13 -21.19 -11.37
C ASP A 274 -3.90 -20.30 -11.16
N GLY A 275 -3.85 -19.55 -10.05
CA GLY A 275 -2.72 -18.67 -9.71
C GLY A 275 -2.76 -17.30 -10.38
N GLU A 276 -3.90 -16.93 -10.96
CA GLU A 276 -4.20 -15.64 -11.57
C GLU A 276 -5.53 -15.11 -11.01
N LEU A 277 -5.84 -13.83 -11.23
CA LEU A 277 -7.11 -13.25 -10.80
C LEU A 277 -7.88 -12.66 -11.97
N THR A 278 -9.10 -13.15 -12.11
CA THR A 278 -10.10 -12.64 -13.05
C THR A 278 -10.87 -11.44 -12.48
N THR A 279 -11.62 -10.74 -13.35
CA THR A 279 -12.51 -9.64 -12.92
C THR A 279 -13.54 -10.14 -11.90
N GLU A 280 -14.08 -11.34 -12.14
CA GLU A 280 -15.09 -11.97 -11.30
C GLU A 280 -14.54 -12.31 -9.91
N GLU A 281 -13.31 -12.83 -9.84
CA GLU A 281 -12.64 -13.15 -8.58
C GLU A 281 -12.28 -11.90 -7.79
N LEU A 282 -11.81 -10.84 -8.45
CA LEU A 282 -11.58 -9.55 -7.81
C LEU A 282 -12.89 -8.97 -7.27
N ALA A 283 -13.96 -8.99 -8.07
CA ALA A 283 -15.27 -8.50 -7.65
C ALA A 283 -15.86 -9.31 -6.48
N ALA A 284 -15.60 -10.62 -6.41
CA ALA A 284 -16.06 -11.46 -5.30
C ALA A 284 -15.18 -11.36 -4.04
N GLY A 285 -13.88 -11.21 -4.22
CA GLY A 285 -12.88 -11.29 -3.15
C GLY A 285 -12.53 -9.97 -2.48
N LEU A 286 -12.70 -8.83 -3.17
CA LEU A 286 -12.31 -7.52 -2.64
C LEU A 286 -13.29 -7.02 -1.56
N PRO A 287 -12.78 -6.34 -0.51
CA PRO A 287 -13.62 -5.63 0.45
C PRO A 287 -14.50 -4.56 -0.21
N ALA A 288 -15.70 -4.33 0.33
CA ALA A 288 -16.69 -3.39 -0.23
C ALA A 288 -16.13 -1.98 -0.51
N PHE A 289 -15.23 -1.47 0.33
CA PHE A 289 -14.63 -0.15 0.15
C PHE A 289 -13.60 -0.07 -1.00
N LEU A 290 -13.10 -1.20 -1.49
CA LEU A 290 -12.18 -1.29 -2.63
C LEU A 290 -12.88 -1.69 -3.92
N GLN A 291 -14.13 -2.13 -3.87
CA GLN A 291 -14.90 -2.60 -5.04
C GLN A 291 -14.96 -1.57 -6.17
N ARG A 292 -14.91 -0.27 -5.84
CA ARG A 292 -14.90 0.80 -6.84
C ARG A 292 -13.66 0.78 -7.75
N LEU A 293 -12.52 0.29 -7.26
CA LEU A 293 -11.29 0.18 -8.04
C LEU A 293 -11.31 -1.02 -8.98
N ALA A 294 -12.07 -2.08 -8.66
CA ALA A 294 -12.02 -3.37 -9.34
C ALA A 294 -12.11 -3.29 -10.88
N PRO A 295 -13.02 -2.51 -11.49
CA PRO A 295 -13.14 -2.44 -12.96
C PRO A 295 -11.89 -1.93 -13.67
N PHE A 296 -11.05 -1.14 -12.99
CA PHE A 296 -9.87 -0.50 -13.56
C PHE A 296 -8.59 -1.31 -13.35
N LEU A 297 -8.61 -2.36 -12.50
CA LEU A 297 -7.39 -3.05 -12.12
C LEU A 297 -6.79 -3.86 -13.27
N ILE A 298 -7.56 -4.73 -13.92
CA ILE A 298 -7.05 -5.55 -15.02
C ILE A 298 -6.59 -4.67 -16.18
N PRO A 299 -7.40 -3.74 -16.73
CA PRO A 299 -6.97 -2.89 -17.86
C PRO A 299 -5.66 -2.13 -17.60
N SER A 300 -5.39 -1.76 -16.35
CA SER A 300 -4.25 -0.90 -15.98
C SER A 300 -3.02 -1.66 -15.50
N PHE A 301 -3.18 -2.85 -14.91
CA PHE A 301 -2.10 -3.58 -14.22
C PHE A 301 -1.74 -4.92 -14.86
N ASP A 302 -2.56 -5.42 -15.79
CA ASP A 302 -2.27 -6.59 -16.65
C ASP A 302 -1.15 -6.21 -17.64
N THR A 303 0.09 -6.51 -17.29
CA THR A 303 1.27 -6.11 -18.04
C THR A 303 1.54 -7.06 -19.20
N ASP A 304 1.24 -8.35 -19.02
CA ASP A 304 1.39 -9.36 -20.07
C ASP A 304 0.19 -9.43 -21.05
N LYS A 305 -0.89 -8.71 -20.74
CA LYS A 305 -2.12 -8.56 -21.54
C LYS A 305 -2.89 -9.87 -21.69
N ASN A 306 -2.83 -10.73 -20.68
CA ASN A 306 -3.51 -12.02 -20.70
C ASN A 306 -4.98 -11.95 -20.21
N GLY A 307 -5.43 -10.79 -19.76
CA GLY A 307 -6.78 -10.50 -19.28
C GLY A 307 -6.99 -10.82 -17.79
N LYS A 308 -5.92 -11.10 -17.05
CA LYS A 308 -5.94 -11.44 -15.62
C LYS A 308 -4.78 -10.73 -14.90
N LEU A 309 -4.76 -10.85 -13.57
CA LEU A 309 -3.63 -10.40 -12.76
C LEU A 309 -2.91 -11.58 -12.13
N ASN A 310 -1.61 -11.71 -12.38
CA ASN A 310 -0.76 -12.58 -11.58
C ASN A 310 -0.45 -11.94 -10.21
N LEU A 311 0.25 -12.67 -9.32
CA LEU A 311 0.54 -12.18 -7.97
C LEU A 311 1.39 -10.90 -7.94
N ALA A 312 2.35 -10.75 -8.86
CA ALA A 312 3.20 -9.56 -8.91
C ALA A 312 2.39 -8.33 -9.33
N GLU A 313 1.57 -8.46 -10.38
CA GLU A 313 0.69 -7.41 -10.87
C GLU A 313 -0.37 -7.01 -9.83
N TYR A 314 -0.98 -8.00 -9.17
CA TYR A 314 -1.92 -7.74 -8.08
C TYR A 314 -1.25 -7.01 -6.92
N ARG A 315 -0.04 -7.42 -6.50
CA ARG A 315 0.70 -6.75 -5.41
C ARG A 315 1.13 -5.33 -5.75
N PHE A 316 1.36 -5.05 -7.03
CA PHE A 316 1.64 -3.70 -7.52
C PHE A 316 0.38 -2.84 -7.62
N SER A 317 -0.82 -3.43 -7.58
CA SER A 317 -2.07 -2.69 -7.74
C SER A 317 -2.48 -1.87 -6.50
N PRO A 318 -3.31 -0.81 -6.66
CA PRO A 318 -3.78 0.04 -5.57
C PRO A 318 -4.61 -0.68 -4.50
N VAL A 319 -5.21 -1.84 -4.81
CA VAL A 319 -5.99 -2.61 -3.83
C VAL A 319 -5.09 -3.39 -2.87
N ALA A 320 -3.90 -3.80 -3.33
CA ALA A 320 -2.88 -4.45 -2.52
C ALA A 320 -1.98 -3.41 -1.81
N ASN A 321 -1.65 -2.32 -2.50
CA ASN A 321 -0.79 -1.28 -1.95
C ASN A 321 -1.57 -0.22 -1.17
N ARG A 322 -1.81 -0.47 0.12
CA ARG A 322 -2.64 0.39 1.00
C ARG A 322 -1.90 1.57 1.63
N VAL A 323 -0.87 2.09 0.95
CA VAL A 323 -0.10 3.22 1.44
C VAL A 323 -0.80 4.57 1.24
N ILE A 324 -1.71 4.66 0.27
CA ILE A 324 -2.52 5.85 -0.01
C ILE A 324 -3.99 5.44 -0.05
N VAL A 325 -4.89 6.39 0.27
CA VAL A 325 -6.34 6.20 0.14
C VAL A 325 -6.73 6.24 -1.35
N TRP A 326 -6.46 5.15 -2.07
CA TRP A 326 -6.69 5.06 -3.51
C TRP A 326 -8.15 5.05 -3.92
N GLN A 327 -9.04 4.58 -3.03
CA GLN A 327 -10.49 4.56 -3.21
C GLN A 327 -11.15 5.94 -3.03
N GLY A 328 -10.38 6.94 -2.58
CA GLY A 328 -10.85 8.30 -2.39
C GLY A 328 -11.23 8.95 -3.72
N ILE A 329 -12.36 9.64 -3.77
CA ILE A 329 -12.83 10.30 -4.99
C ILE A 329 -11.93 11.50 -5.29
N ARG A 330 -11.30 11.50 -6.47
CA ARG A 330 -10.59 12.66 -7.01
C ARG A 330 -11.59 13.62 -7.67
N SER A 331 -11.25 14.90 -7.74
CA SER A 331 -12.11 15.92 -8.33
C SER A 331 -11.36 16.59 -9.47
N ASP A 332 -12.02 16.67 -10.61
CA ASP A 332 -11.63 17.52 -11.73
C ASP A 332 -11.87 18.99 -11.33
N ALA A 333 -10.79 19.68 -10.99
CA ALA A 333 -10.79 21.02 -10.42
C ALA A 333 -10.93 22.08 -11.51
N ASN A 334 -10.31 21.84 -12.68
CA ASN A 334 -10.37 22.76 -13.82
C ASN A 334 -11.62 22.56 -14.71
N ARG A 335 -12.40 21.49 -14.45
CA ARG A 335 -13.65 21.11 -15.10
C ARG A 335 -13.52 20.79 -16.58
N ASN A 336 -12.43 20.15 -16.98
CA ASN A 336 -12.24 19.75 -18.38
C ASN A 336 -12.66 18.29 -18.66
N GLN A 337 -13.31 17.65 -17.69
CA GLN A 337 -13.81 16.26 -17.74
C GLN A 337 -12.70 15.22 -17.89
N ARG A 338 -11.48 15.62 -17.60
CA ARG A 338 -10.29 14.79 -17.50
C ARG A 338 -9.68 15.00 -16.13
N LEU A 339 -8.86 14.04 -15.71
CA LEU A 339 -8.10 14.16 -14.48
C LEU A 339 -6.62 14.19 -14.83
N GLU A 340 -5.99 15.36 -14.76
CA GLU A 340 -4.53 15.44 -14.94
C GLU A 340 -3.78 14.97 -13.69
N PHE A 341 -2.48 14.75 -13.86
CA PHE A 341 -1.65 14.23 -12.78
C PHE A 341 -1.64 15.12 -11.53
N GLU A 342 -1.67 16.44 -11.70
CA GLU A 342 -1.70 17.38 -10.57
C GLU A 342 -2.98 17.24 -9.73
N GLU A 343 -4.12 17.02 -10.39
CA GLU A 343 -5.41 16.76 -9.75
C GLU A 343 -5.49 15.35 -9.16
N PHE A 344 -4.87 14.37 -9.83
CA PHE A 344 -4.73 13.01 -9.33
C PHE A 344 -3.86 12.96 -8.08
N ALA A 345 -2.75 13.70 -8.01
CA ALA A 345 -1.82 13.63 -6.89
C ALA A 345 -2.41 14.24 -5.61
N GLN A 346 -3.11 15.38 -5.68
CA GLN A 346 -3.68 16.14 -4.55
C GLN A 346 -2.67 16.70 -3.52
N ASP A 347 -1.53 16.03 -3.29
CA ASP A 347 -0.43 16.49 -2.44
C ASP A 347 0.93 15.95 -2.93
N ALA A 348 2.02 16.25 -2.21
CA ALA A 348 3.38 15.87 -2.60
C ALA A 348 3.92 14.56 -1.98
N SER A 349 3.12 13.84 -1.17
CA SER A 349 3.52 12.56 -0.62
C SER A 349 3.56 11.48 -1.70
N LEU A 350 4.59 10.63 -1.66
CA LEU A 350 4.74 9.44 -2.51
C LEU A 350 4.50 9.74 -4.01
N LEU A 351 5.00 10.89 -4.49
CA LEU A 351 4.76 11.37 -5.87
C LEU A 351 5.17 10.38 -6.94
N LEU A 352 6.29 9.66 -6.77
CA LEU A 352 6.72 8.65 -7.73
C LEU A 352 5.68 7.53 -7.89
N LEU A 353 5.18 6.99 -6.76
CA LEU A 353 4.15 5.95 -6.79
C LEU A 353 2.86 6.46 -7.43
N ARG A 354 2.44 7.68 -7.09
CA ARG A 354 1.28 8.31 -7.72
C ARG A 354 1.47 8.46 -9.22
N ARG A 355 2.66 8.87 -9.67
CA ARG A 355 2.98 9.00 -11.09
C ARG A 355 2.93 7.65 -11.80
N LEU A 356 3.50 6.61 -11.19
CA LEU A 356 3.45 5.25 -11.72
C LEU A 356 2.02 4.76 -11.86
N TYR A 357 1.17 4.95 -10.84
CA TYR A 357 -0.22 4.53 -10.92
C TYR A 357 -1.03 5.35 -11.90
N PHE A 358 -0.79 6.66 -11.98
CA PHE A 358 -1.39 7.50 -13.01
C PHE A 358 -1.07 6.97 -14.40
N GLN A 359 0.19 6.63 -14.69
CA GLN A 359 0.59 6.05 -15.98
C GLN A 359 -0.02 4.68 -16.24
N ARG A 360 -0.23 3.85 -15.19
CA ARG A 360 -0.94 2.57 -15.33
C ARG A 360 -2.42 2.76 -15.64
N PHE A 361 -3.05 3.76 -15.04
CA PHE A 361 -4.45 4.10 -15.33
C PHE A 361 -4.63 4.77 -16.70
N ASP A 362 -3.66 5.55 -17.16
CA ASP A 362 -3.64 6.21 -18.48
C ASP A 362 -3.34 5.19 -19.59
N VAL A 363 -4.27 4.25 -19.79
CA VAL A 363 -4.13 3.11 -20.71
C VAL A 363 -4.02 3.60 -22.15
N ASP A 364 -4.66 4.72 -22.49
CA ASP A 364 -4.57 5.33 -23.82
C ASP A 364 -3.33 6.23 -24.01
N GLY A 365 -2.60 6.52 -22.93
CA GLY A 365 -1.39 7.35 -22.94
C GLY A 365 -1.65 8.81 -23.29
N SER A 366 -2.86 9.31 -23.07
CA SER A 366 -3.24 10.68 -23.38
C SER A 366 -2.66 11.71 -22.40
N GLY A 367 -2.10 11.26 -21.28
CA GLY A 367 -1.57 12.11 -20.22
C GLY A 367 -2.65 12.64 -19.27
N ALA A 368 -3.87 12.10 -19.35
CA ALA A 368 -5.04 12.56 -18.61
C ALA A 368 -6.06 11.44 -18.46
N LEU A 369 -6.49 11.14 -17.22
CA LEU A 369 -7.40 10.02 -16.98
C LEU A 369 -8.84 10.40 -17.33
N THR A 370 -9.51 9.48 -18.01
CA THR A 370 -10.94 9.54 -18.33
C THR A 370 -11.77 8.72 -17.33
N PRO A 371 -13.10 8.90 -17.28
CA PRO A 371 -13.97 8.11 -16.39
C PRO A 371 -13.93 6.59 -16.63
N ASP A 372 -13.49 6.15 -17.81
CA ASP A 372 -13.30 4.75 -18.16
C ASP A 372 -11.98 4.17 -17.62
N GLU A 373 -11.03 5.02 -17.28
CA GLU A 373 -9.70 4.67 -16.77
C GLU A 373 -9.60 4.81 -15.26
N TYR A 374 -10.30 5.78 -14.68
CA TYR A 374 -10.29 6.01 -13.25
C TYR A 374 -11.58 6.68 -12.78
N PHE A 375 -12.04 6.34 -11.58
CA PHE A 375 -13.21 6.97 -11.01
C PHE A 375 -12.85 8.35 -10.43
N PHE A 376 -13.50 9.39 -10.92
CA PHE A 376 -13.42 10.73 -10.32
C PHE A 376 -14.74 11.47 -10.47
N LYS A 377 -14.91 12.51 -9.66
CA LYS A 377 -16.05 13.41 -9.76
C LYS A 377 -15.72 14.47 -10.82
N TYR A 378 -16.50 14.51 -11.88
CA TYR A 378 -16.53 15.60 -12.84
C TYR A 378 -17.93 16.21 -12.88
N THR A 379 -18.00 17.49 -13.23
CA THR A 379 -19.27 18.16 -13.49
C THR A 379 -19.36 18.35 -15.00
N PRO A 380 -20.23 17.60 -15.70
CA PRO A 380 -20.43 17.81 -17.13
C PRO A 380 -20.79 19.27 -17.43
N ASP A 381 -20.06 19.92 -18.35
CA ASP A 381 -20.27 21.33 -18.72
C ASP A 381 -21.60 21.57 -19.46
N ASP A 382 -22.20 20.48 -19.93
CA ASP A 382 -23.48 20.49 -20.60
C ASP A 382 -24.66 20.59 -19.63
N ALA A 383 -24.43 20.65 -18.31
CA ALA A 383 -25.47 20.61 -17.30
C ALA A 383 -25.62 21.86 -16.42
N PHE A 384 -26.86 22.37 -16.35
CA PHE A 384 -27.25 23.36 -15.35
C PHE A 384 -27.59 22.66 -14.03
N TYR A 385 -27.17 23.26 -12.93
CA TYR A 385 -27.56 22.84 -11.57
C TYR A 385 -28.25 24.01 -10.87
N THR A 386 -29.30 23.72 -10.10
CA THR A 386 -29.72 24.64 -9.03
C THR A 386 -28.89 24.40 -7.79
N LEU A 387 -28.58 25.49 -7.10
CA LEU A 387 -28.06 25.46 -5.75
C LEU A 387 -29.24 25.69 -4.80
N ALA A 388 -29.40 24.85 -3.78
CA ALA A 388 -30.35 25.13 -2.70
C ALA A 388 -30.04 26.49 -2.06
N ALA A 389 -31.06 27.20 -1.57
CA ALA A 389 -30.91 28.56 -1.06
C ALA A 389 -29.91 28.68 0.12
N ASP A 390 -29.60 27.55 0.77
CA ASP A 390 -28.61 27.44 1.85
C ASP A 390 -27.21 27.00 1.39
N GLY A 391 -27.01 26.80 0.08
CA GLY A 391 -25.74 26.37 -0.51
C GLY A 391 -25.40 24.89 -0.32
N SER A 392 -26.28 24.09 0.28
CA SER A 392 -25.93 22.75 0.78
C SER A 392 -26.05 21.62 -0.25
N SER A 393 -26.82 21.81 -1.32
CA SER A 393 -27.04 20.79 -2.33
C SER A 393 -27.15 21.35 -3.74
N PHE A 394 -26.65 20.57 -4.70
CA PHE A 394 -26.78 20.83 -6.13
C PHE A 394 -27.81 19.86 -6.73
N GLU A 395 -28.81 20.36 -7.45
CA GLU A 395 -29.78 19.55 -8.18
C GLU A 395 -29.64 19.81 -9.68
N LYS A 396 -29.40 18.76 -10.48
CA LYS A 396 -29.24 18.85 -11.93
C LYS A 396 -30.58 19.26 -12.57
N LEU A 397 -30.62 20.44 -13.17
CA LEU A 397 -31.80 21.02 -13.82
C LEU A 397 -31.96 20.57 -15.28
N TYR A 398 -30.85 20.50 -16.01
CA TYR A 398 -30.86 20.30 -17.46
C TYR A 398 -29.49 19.78 -17.90
N SER A 399 -29.44 18.95 -18.95
CA SER A 399 -28.20 18.70 -19.72
C SER A 399 -28.48 18.63 -21.22
N SER A 400 -27.55 19.09 -22.06
CA SER A 400 -27.68 19.04 -23.54
C SER A 400 -26.52 18.28 -24.20
N ALA A 401 -26.81 17.13 -24.79
CA ALA A 401 -25.80 16.32 -25.50
C ALA A 401 -25.26 16.99 -26.78
N ASP A 402 -25.95 18.01 -27.31
CA ASP A 402 -25.66 18.64 -28.60
C ASP A 402 -24.84 19.95 -28.47
N THR A 403 -24.63 20.44 -27.26
CA THR A 403 -23.94 21.72 -27.00
C THR A 403 -23.03 21.61 -25.78
N SER A 404 -21.73 21.53 -26.01
CA SER A 404 -20.69 21.45 -24.97
C SER A 404 -20.42 22.78 -24.24
N TYR A 405 -21.15 23.85 -24.56
CA TYR A 405 -21.04 25.15 -23.88
C TYR A 405 -22.42 25.71 -23.57
N CYS A 406 -22.75 25.77 -22.28
CA CYS A 406 -23.93 26.46 -21.77
C CYS A 406 -23.56 27.88 -21.30
N GLY A 407 -23.19 28.75 -22.25
CA GLY A 407 -22.93 30.17 -22.02
C GLY A 407 -23.99 31.07 -22.67
N SER A 408 -24.32 32.20 -22.03
CA SER A 408 -25.15 33.23 -22.65
C SER A 408 -24.39 33.90 -23.80
N GLN A 409 -25.00 33.99 -25.00
CA GLN A 409 -24.49 34.76 -26.15
C GLN A 409 -24.18 36.24 -25.85
N ALA A 410 -24.54 36.75 -24.67
CA ALA A 410 -24.30 38.14 -24.28
C ALA A 410 -22.88 38.45 -23.78
N VAL A 411 -21.98 37.46 -23.60
CA VAL A 411 -20.67 37.66 -22.93
C VAL A 411 -19.44 37.28 -23.77
N SER A 412 -19.57 36.87 -25.04
CA SER A 412 -18.41 36.81 -25.95
C SER A 412 -18.80 37.17 -27.39
N PRO A 413 -18.31 38.28 -27.96
CA PRO A 413 -18.51 38.61 -29.37
C PRO A 413 -17.67 37.76 -30.36
N ASP A 414 -16.78 36.89 -29.88
CA ASP A 414 -15.70 36.34 -30.72
C ASP A 414 -15.53 34.81 -30.66
N GLY A 415 -16.53 34.10 -30.11
CA GLY A 415 -16.66 32.64 -30.24
C GLY A 415 -16.21 31.88 -29.01
#